data_AF-A0A7I8KUY6-F1
#
_entry.id   AF-A0A7I8KUY6-F1
#
_cell.length_a   1.000
_cell.length_b   1.000
_cell.length_c   1.000
_cell.angle_alpha   90.00
_cell.angle_beta   90.00
_cell.angle_gamma   90.00
#
_symmetry.space_group_name_H-M   'P 1'
#
loop_
_entity.id
_entity.type
_entity.pdbx_description
1 polymer ?
#
loop_
_entity_poly.entity_id
_entity_poly.type
_entity_poly.pdbx_seq_one_letter_code
_entity_poly.pdbx_strand_id
1 'polypeptide(L)'
;MDNMIIMRSDMAGIQDTKTFLHEHLDIRNLGTLKYFLGIEFACYSGEIVINQRKYVLDLLHEMGLLGCKPNVSSIESRPNF
;
A
#
# COMPACT_ATOMS: atom_id res chain seq x y z
N MET A 1 8.55 11.14 8.94
CA MET A 1 9.07 9.78 8.70
C MET A 1 8.31 9.26 7.51
N ASP A 2 9.03 9.00 6.43
CA ASP A 2 8.41 8.55 5.18
C ASP A 2 8.46 7.02 5.11
N ASN A 3 7.37 6.42 4.65
CA ASN A 3 7.30 4.97 4.48
C ASN A 3 7.55 4.66 3.00
N MET A 4 8.30 3.59 2.71
CA MET A 4 8.56 3.12 1.34
C MET A 4 8.31 1.62 1.22
N ILE A 5 7.86 1.17 0.04
CA ILE A 5 7.71 -0.24 -0.31
C ILE A 5 8.79 -0.62 -1.32
N ILE A 6 9.43 -1.77 -1.11
CA ILE A 6 10.37 -2.38 -2.06
C ILE A 6 9.73 -3.67 -2.58
N MET A 7 9.56 -3.80 -3.90
CA MET A 7 9.08 -5.02 -4.56
C MET A 7 10.08 -5.47 -5.63
N ARG A 8 10.52 -6.73 -5.57
CA ARG A 8 11.28 -7.41 -6.62
C ARG A 8 10.97 -8.90 -6.59
N SER A 9 11.22 -9.59 -7.70
CA SER A 9 11.06 -11.05 -7.82
C SER A 9 12.27 -11.83 -7.29
N ASP A 10 13.43 -11.18 -7.09
CA ASP A 10 14.67 -11.78 -6.62
C ASP A 10 15.06 -11.32 -5.21
N MET A 11 15.27 -12.28 -4.31
CA MET A 11 15.65 -12.00 -2.93
C MET A 11 17.02 -11.32 -2.81
N ALA A 12 17.96 -11.65 -3.69
CA ALA A 12 19.28 -11.01 -3.75
C ALA A 12 19.14 -9.51 -4.05
N GLY A 13 18.40 -9.14 -5.10
CA GLY A 13 18.16 -7.74 -5.45
C GLY A 13 17.38 -6.97 -4.38
N ILE A 14 16.45 -7.60 -3.65
CA ILE A 14 15.83 -6.98 -2.47
C ILE A 14 16.89 -6.66 -1.41
N GLN A 15 17.79 -7.60 -1.12
CA GLN A 15 18.81 -7.42 -0.10
C GLN A 15 19.84 -6.35 -0.50
N ASP A 16 20.29 -6.35 -1.76
CA ASP A 16 21.23 -5.35 -2.27
C ASP A 16 20.62 -3.95 -2.21
N THR A 17 19.35 -3.81 -2.61
CA THR A 17 18.62 -2.54 -2.53
C THR A 17 18.49 -2.07 -1.08
N LYS A 18 18.19 -2.99 -0.15
CA LYS A 18 18.13 -2.67 1.29
C LYS A 18 19.46 -2.18 1.82
N THR A 19 20.56 -2.85 1.49
CA THR A 19 21.91 -2.45 1.92
C THR A 19 22.27 -1.07 1.37
N PHE A 20 22.09 -0.86 0.06
CA PHE A 20 22.35 0.43 -0.58
C PHE A 20 21.58 1.58 0.07
N LEU A 21 20.28 1.36 0.35
CA LEU A 21 19.46 2.37 1.01
C LEU A 21 19.90 2.62 2.46
N HIS A 22 20.29 1.58 3.20
CA HIS A 22 20.74 1.71 4.59
C HIS A 22 22.09 2.43 4.71
N GLU A 23 22.93 2.39 3.67
CA GLU A 23 24.18 3.15 3.62
C GLU A 23 23.96 4.65 3.40
N HIS A 24 22.89 5.03 2.70
CA HIS A 24 22.62 6.42 2.31
C HIS A 24 21.52 7.08 3.15
N LEU A 25 20.64 6.29 3.75
CA LEU A 25 19.46 6.74 4.48
C LEU A 25 19.31 5.93 5.78
N ASP A 26 18.85 6.60 6.85
CA ASP A 26 18.46 5.93 8.08
C ASP A 26 17.11 5.22 7.91
N ILE A 27 17.16 4.01 7.36
CA ILE A 27 15.98 3.19 7.06
C ILE A 27 15.81 2.05 8.05
N ARG A 28 14.59 1.91 8.57
CA ARG A 28 14.20 0.76 9.39
C ARG A 28 13.49 -0.29 8.54
N ASN A 29 13.99 -1.52 8.56
CA ASN A 29 13.28 -2.64 7.96
C ASN A 29 12.10 -3.07 8.85
N LEU A 30 10.89 -3.00 8.30
CA LEU A 30 9.64 -3.37 8.98
C LEU A 30 9.20 -4.82 8.69
N GLY A 31 9.96 -5.56 7.89
CA GLY A 31 9.66 -6.95 7.52
C GLY A 31 8.79 -7.07 6.27
N THR A 32 8.04 -8.16 6.17
CA THR A 32 7.15 -8.45 5.04
C THR A 32 5.99 -7.45 4.98
N LEU A 33 5.69 -6.95 3.78
CA LEU A 33 4.57 -6.03 3.54
C LEU A 33 3.24 -6.68 3.95
N LYS A 34 2.60 -6.13 4.99
CA LYS A 34 1.24 -6.47 5.43
C LYS A 34 0.33 -5.25 5.45
N TYR A 35 0.88 -4.10 5.86
CA TYR A 35 0.16 -2.84 5.99
C TYR A 35 1.03 -1.68 5.51
N PHE A 36 0.46 -0.78 4.73
CA PHE A 36 1.10 0.47 4.33
C PHE A 36 0.05 1.57 4.17
N LEU A 37 0.17 2.67 4.90
CA LEU A 37 -0.80 3.79 4.90
C LEU A 37 -2.26 3.36 5.15
N GLY A 38 -2.50 2.35 5.98
CA GLY A 38 -3.86 1.83 6.23
C GLY A 38 -4.42 0.95 5.10
N ILE A 39 -3.60 0.64 4.09
CA ILE A 39 -3.89 -0.36 3.05
C ILE A 39 -3.31 -1.70 3.50
N GLU A 40 -4.11 -2.75 3.43
CA GLU A 40 -3.68 -4.12 3.73
C GLU A 40 -3.23 -4.82 2.45
N PHE A 41 -2.19 -5.64 2.56
CA PHE A 41 -1.60 -6.39 1.46
C PHE A 41 -1.53 -7.87 1.81
N ALA A 42 -1.86 -8.71 0.85
CA ALA A 42 -1.65 -10.15 0.91
C ALA A 42 -0.95 -10.61 -0.38
N CYS A 43 0.21 -11.24 -0.24
CA CYS A 43 0.94 -11.84 -1.36
C CYS A 43 0.82 -13.36 -1.28
N TYR A 44 0.27 -13.99 -2.31
CA TYR A 44 0.23 -15.45 -2.43
C TYR A 44 0.45 -15.86 -3.88
N SER A 45 1.21 -16.93 -4.12
CA SER A 45 1.40 -17.54 -5.44
C SER A 45 1.72 -16.59 -6.61
N GLY A 46 2.46 -15.50 -6.36
CA GLY A 46 2.82 -14.50 -7.37
C GLY A 46 1.77 -13.41 -7.60
N GLU A 47 0.64 -13.45 -6.90
CA GLU A 47 -0.39 -12.43 -6.91
C GLU A 47 -0.29 -11.53 -5.67
N ILE A 48 -0.67 -10.26 -5.84
CA ILE A 48 -0.78 -9.29 -4.75
C ILE A 48 -2.24 -8.87 -4.67
N VAL A 49 -2.87 -9.16 -3.54
CA VAL A 49 -4.20 -8.68 -3.20
C VAL A 49 -4.08 -7.47 -2.29
N ILE A 50 -4.83 -6.42 -2.61
CA ILE A 50 -4.83 -5.15 -1.91
C ILE A 50 -6.21 -4.92 -1.31
N ASN A 51 -6.28 -4.67 0.00
CA ASN A 51 -7.51 -4.28 0.69
C ASN A 51 -7.39 -2.83 1.19
N GLN A 52 -8.14 -1.93 0.56
CA GLN A 52 -8.15 -0.50 0.91
C GLN A 52 -9.30 -0.10 1.84
N ARG A 53 -10.14 -1.05 2.29
CA ARG A 53 -11.34 -0.73 3.08
C ARG A 53 -11.00 0.10 4.31
N LYS A 54 -9.91 -0.25 5.01
CA LYS A 54 -9.45 0.51 6.18
C LYS A 54 -9.04 1.93 5.81
N TYR A 55 -8.17 2.09 4.81
CA TYR A 55 -7.77 3.41 4.30
C TYR A 55 -8.98 4.29 3.92
N VAL A 56 -9.94 3.73 3.18
CA VAL A 56 -11.14 4.48 2.76
C VAL A 56 -12.00 4.88 3.97
N LEU A 57 -12.18 3.99 4.95
CA LEU A 57 -12.95 4.30 6.15
C LEU A 57 -12.26 5.36 7.01
N ASP A 58 -10.94 5.26 7.18
CA ASP A 58 -10.14 6.23 7.93
C ASP A 58 -10.20 7.61 7.22
N LEU A 59 -10.11 7.65 5.90
CA LEU A 59 -10.26 8.88 5.11
C LEU A 59 -11.67 9.50 5.24
N LEU A 60 -12.72 8.68 5.10
CA LEU A 60 -14.10 9.15 5.28
C LEU A 60 -14.34 9.68 6.69
N HIS A 61 -13.74 9.05 7.71
CA HIS A 61 -13.80 9.53 9.08
C HIS A 61 -13.14 10.91 9.23
N GLU A 62 -11.93 11.07 8.74
CA GLU A 62 -11.19 12.35 8.79
C GLU A 62 -11.92 13.48 8.08
N MET A 63 -12.62 13.18 6.98
CA MET A 63 -13.41 14.16 6.24
C MET A 63 -14.81 14.41 6.84
N GLY A 64 -15.19 13.68 7.89
CA GLY A 64 -16.54 13.76 8.48
C GLY A 64 -17.64 13.21 7.57
N LEU A 65 -17.29 12.32 6.62
CA LEU A 65 -18.17 11.75 5.61
C LEU A 65 -18.71 10.35 5.95
N LEU A 66 -18.42 9.84 7.15
CA LEU A 66 -18.99 8.58 7.61
C LEU A 66 -20.52 8.67 7.69
N GLY A 67 -21.22 7.81 6.95
CA GLY A 67 -22.68 7.80 6.88
C GLY A 67 -23.29 8.81 5.90
N CYS A 68 -22.47 9.56 5.16
CA CYS A 68 -22.96 10.35 4.03
C CYS A 68 -23.59 9.43 2.98
N LYS A 69 -24.73 9.86 2.41
CA LYS A 69 -25.36 9.13 1.31
C LYS A 69 -24.40 9.10 0.11
N PRO A 70 -24.10 7.94 -0.48
CA PRO A 70 -23.26 7.87 -1.65
C PRO A 70 -23.92 8.68 -2.77
N ASN A 71 -23.22 9.71 -3.26
CA ASN A 71 -23.61 10.39 -4.48
C ASN A 71 -22.96 9.65 -5.64
N VAL A 72 -23.78 9.09 -6.54
CA VAL A 72 -23.30 8.45 -7.75
C VAL A 72 -22.96 9.54 -8.77
N SER A 73 -21.87 10.27 -8.52
CA SER A 73 -21.19 10.97 -9.60
C SER A 73 -20.34 9.92 -10.31
N SER A 74 -20.50 9.80 -11.63
CA SER A 74 -19.78 8.82 -12.45
C SER A 74 -18.27 9.00 -12.28
N ILE A 75 -17.68 8.25 -11.35
CA ILE A 75 -16.27 7.90 -11.44
C ILE A 75 -16.22 6.96 -12.62
N GLU A 76 -15.59 7.42 -13.71
CA GLU A 76 -15.48 6.67 -14.95
C GLU A 76 -14.71 5.37 -14.66
N SER A 77 -15.44 4.28 -14.45
CA SER A 77 -14.87 2.95 -14.48
C SER A 77 -14.53 2.67 -15.94
N ARG A 78 -13.30 2.94 -16.36
CA ARG A 78 -12.81 2.35 -17.61
C ARG A 78 -12.86 0.83 -17.40
N PRO A 79 -13.73 0.09 -18.12
CA PRO A 79 -13.73 -1.36 -18.01
C PRO A 79 -12.44 -1.89 -18.63
N ASN A 80 -11.96 -2.96 -18.02
CA ASN A 80 -10.66 -3.59 -18.19
C ASN A 80 -10.31 -4.04 -19.63
N PHE A 81 -8.98 -4.13 -19.85
CA PHE A 81 -8.20 -4.81 -20.90
C PHE A 81 -7.98 -4.08 -22.22
#